data_AF-D9MZ86-F1
#
_entry.id   AF-D9MZ86-F1
#
_cell.length_a   1.000
_cell.length_b   1.000
_cell.length_c   1.000
_cell.angle_alpha   90.00
_cell.angle_beta   90.00
_cell.angle_gamma   90.00
#
_symmetry.space_group_name_H-M   'P 1'
#
loop_
_entity.id
_entity.type
_entity.pdbx_description
1 polymer ?
#
loop_
_entity_poly.entity_id
_entity_poly.type
_entity_poly.pdbx_seq_one_letter_code
_entity_poly.pdbx_strand_id
1 'polypeptide(L)'
;TYDQDTDADLWRESGLFIKKKGRYICFSKTEGLPRCVVEDIAVINERDTPPEGYSIISYTVDSMQKAWRKKQVCYKIRNKELCSKAVTDIIICSR
;
A
#
# COMPACT_ATOMS: atom_id res chain seq x y z
N THR A 1 -12.19 1.49 -8.39
CA THR A 1 -11.81 0.08 -8.34
C THR A 1 -11.93 -0.48 -9.73
N TYR A 2 -11.10 -1.46 -10.06
CA TYR A 2 -10.98 -1.97 -11.42
C TYR A 2 -12.25 -2.69 -11.92
N ASP A 3 -12.96 -3.34 -11.01
CA ASP A 3 -14.08 -4.24 -11.28
C ASP A 3 -15.46 -3.55 -11.32
N GLN A 4 -15.64 -2.46 -10.57
CA GLN A 4 -16.93 -1.76 -10.45
C GLN A 4 -16.88 -0.30 -10.89
N ASP A 5 -15.73 0.19 -11.36
CA ASP A 5 -15.52 1.59 -11.76
C ASP A 5 -15.90 2.62 -10.67
N THR A 6 -15.72 2.22 -9.40
CA THR A 6 -15.99 3.11 -8.25
C THR A 6 -14.74 3.83 -7.77
N ASP A 7 -14.83 4.72 -6.80
CA ASP A 7 -13.64 5.30 -6.18
C ASP A 7 -12.78 4.22 -5.47
N ALA A 8 -11.45 4.26 -5.66
CA ALA A 8 -10.51 3.31 -5.07
C ALA A 8 -9.95 3.76 -3.71
N ASP A 9 -10.60 4.72 -3.05
CA ASP A 9 -10.24 5.21 -1.72
C ASP A 9 -10.19 4.07 -0.68
N LEU A 10 -9.01 3.88 -0.09
CA LEU A 10 -8.73 2.88 0.94
C LEU A 10 -9.07 3.38 2.35
N TRP A 11 -9.43 4.66 2.51
CA TRP A 11 -9.79 5.28 3.78
C TRP A 11 -11.28 5.56 3.86
N ARG A 12 -12.07 4.48 4.02
CA ARG A 12 -13.51 4.61 4.18
C ARG A 12 -13.88 5.21 5.55
N GLU A 13 -14.10 6.51 5.58
CA GLU A 13 -14.77 7.19 6.68
C GLU A 13 -16.29 7.08 6.57
N SER A 14 -16.92 6.73 7.69
CA SER A 14 -18.37 6.59 7.83
C SER A 14 -18.99 7.64 8.77
N GLY A 15 -18.33 8.80 8.93
CA GLY A 15 -18.81 9.89 9.79
C GLY A 15 -19.53 10.97 8.99
N LEU A 16 -20.73 11.38 9.43
CA LEU A 16 -21.59 12.38 8.77
C LEU A 16 -20.96 13.80 8.74
N PHE A 17 -19.90 14.06 9.51
CA PHE A 17 -19.33 15.40 9.74
C PHE A 17 -17.81 15.49 9.54
N ILE A 18 -17.14 14.45 9.05
CA ILE A 18 -15.69 14.47 8.81
C ILE A 18 -15.43 14.76 7.33
N LYS A 19 -14.60 15.77 7.04
CA LYS A 19 -14.12 16.01 5.67
C LYS A 19 -13.33 14.78 5.22
N LYS A 20 -13.89 14.04 4.24
CA LYS A 20 -13.25 12.88 3.64
C LYS A 20 -11.85 13.25 3.11
N LYS A 21 -10.81 12.68 3.70
CA LYS A 21 -9.46 12.67 3.11
C LYS A 21 -9.18 11.28 2.59
N GLY A 22 -9.25 11.10 1.28
CA GLY A 22 -8.98 9.80 0.66
C GLY A 22 -7.55 9.32 0.89
N ARG A 23 -7.33 8.02 0.75
CA ARG A 23 -6.01 7.39 0.71
C ARG A 23 -5.95 6.47 -0.50
N TYR A 24 -4.96 6.72 -1.34
CA TYR A 24 -4.73 5.97 -2.56
C TYR A 24 -3.33 5.34 -2.51
N ILE A 25 -3.20 4.12 -3.04
CA ILE A 25 -1.88 3.54 -3.27
C ILE A 25 -1.27 4.22 -4.49
N CYS A 26 -0.04 4.67 -4.32
CA CYS A 26 0.84 5.07 -5.41
C CYS A 26 2.00 4.09 -5.46
N PHE A 27 2.43 3.73 -6.66
CA PHE A 27 3.65 2.97 -6.87
C PHE A 27 4.38 3.51 -8.11
N SER A 28 5.69 3.33 -8.15
CA SER A 28 6.54 3.77 -9.26
C SER A 28 7.44 2.64 -9.69
N LYS A 29 7.71 2.57 -11.00
CA LYS A 29 8.68 1.66 -11.62
C LYS A 29 10.05 2.33 -11.79
N THR A 30 10.16 3.63 -11.52
CA THR A 30 11.36 4.45 -11.73
C THR A 30 11.91 5.07 -10.45
N GLU A 31 11.04 5.32 -9.46
CA GLU A 31 11.41 5.90 -8.17
C GLU A 31 11.65 4.81 -7.12
N GLY A 32 12.63 5.03 -6.22
CA GLY A 32 12.89 4.16 -5.09
C GLY A 32 14.38 3.83 -4.89
N LEU A 33 14.66 2.75 -4.16
CA LEU A 33 16.03 2.30 -3.91
C LEU A 33 16.68 1.77 -5.20
N PRO A 34 17.89 2.23 -5.56
CA PRO A 34 18.58 1.75 -6.76
C PRO A 34 18.78 0.23 -6.75
N ARG A 35 18.54 -0.39 -7.92
CA ARG A 35 18.67 -1.85 -8.14
C ARG A 35 17.78 -2.71 -7.25
N CYS A 36 16.75 -2.14 -6.63
CA CYS A 36 15.79 -2.86 -5.81
C CYS A 36 14.42 -2.90 -6.48
N VAL A 37 13.67 -3.96 -6.18
CA VAL A 37 12.28 -4.15 -6.62
C VAL A 37 11.40 -4.50 -5.42
N VAL A 38 10.10 -4.24 -5.53
CA VAL A 38 9.11 -4.80 -4.62
C VAL A 38 8.93 -6.27 -4.99
N GLU A 39 9.40 -7.18 -4.14
CA GLU A 39 9.31 -8.63 -4.32
C GLU A 39 7.91 -9.13 -3.96
N ASP A 40 7.29 -8.54 -2.93
CA ASP A 40 6.03 -9.01 -2.39
C ASP A 40 5.24 -7.92 -1.64
N ILE A 41 3.93 -8.11 -1.52
CA ILE A 41 3.00 -7.24 -0.80
C ILE A 41 2.04 -8.11 0.02
N ALA A 42 1.78 -7.72 1.26
CA ALA A 42 0.83 -8.40 2.13
C ALA A 42 -0.10 -7.41 2.84
N VAL A 43 -1.31 -7.88 3.16
CA VAL A 43 -2.29 -7.14 3.97
C VAL A 43 -2.36 -7.78 5.36
N ILE A 44 -2.05 -7.01 6.39
CA ILE A 44 -2.03 -7.46 7.79
C ILE A 44 -3.00 -6.61 8.64
N ASN A 45 -3.32 -7.03 9.86
CA ASN A 45 -3.99 -6.11 10.78
C ASN A 45 -3.03 -4.99 11.18
N GLU A 46 -3.61 -3.84 11.53
CA GLU A 46 -2.85 -2.63 11.89
C GLU A 46 -1.93 -2.83 13.11
N ARG A 47 -2.25 -3.79 13.99
CA ARG A 47 -1.48 -4.09 15.20
C ARG A 47 -0.57 -5.30 15.06
N ASP A 48 -0.61 -5.99 13.92
CA ASP A 48 0.22 -7.18 13.70
C ASP A 48 1.66 -6.76 13.38
N THR A 49 2.62 -7.54 13.85
CA THR A 49 4.01 -7.43 13.43
C THR A 49 4.12 -7.82 11.95
N PRO A 50 4.82 -7.05 11.10
CA PRO A 50 5.00 -7.42 9.70
C PRO A 50 5.82 -8.71 9.59
N PRO A 51 5.60 -9.55 8.57
CA PRO A 51 6.43 -10.72 8.34
C PRO A 51 7.91 -10.36 8.16
N GLU A 52 8.81 -11.32 8.31
CA GLU A 52 10.25 -11.08 8.20
C GLU A 52 10.63 -10.42 6.85
N GLY A 53 11.38 -9.33 6.93
CA GLY A 53 11.83 -8.56 5.76
C GLY A 53 10.77 -7.62 5.18
N TYR A 54 9.56 -7.56 5.73
CA TYR A 54 8.54 -6.61 5.30
C TYR A 54 8.64 -5.28 6.05
N SER A 55 8.41 -4.20 5.31
CA SER A 55 8.30 -2.83 5.81
C SER A 55 6.84 -2.34 5.77
N ILE A 56 6.49 -1.47 6.70
CA ILE A 56 5.14 -0.86 6.80
C ILE A 56 5.14 0.53 6.16
N ILE A 57 4.04 0.89 5.51
CA ILE A 57 3.78 2.26 5.04
C ILE A 57 3.05 3.02 6.16
N SER A 58 3.76 3.67 7.07
CA SER A 58 3.10 4.27 8.25
C SER A 58 2.32 5.55 7.94
N TYR A 59 2.82 6.35 7.01
CA TYR A 59 2.30 7.68 6.71
C TYR A 59 2.11 7.92 5.22
N THR A 60 1.21 8.84 4.88
CA THR A 60 1.07 9.35 3.51
C THR A 60 2.26 10.21 3.14
N VAL A 61 2.71 10.08 1.90
CA VAL A 61 3.89 10.80 1.40
C VAL A 61 3.65 12.31 1.26
N ASP A 62 2.42 12.71 0.97
CA ASP A 62 2.04 14.10 0.66
C ASP A 62 1.80 14.96 1.90
N SER A 63 1.23 14.37 2.95
CA SER A 63 0.64 15.11 4.09
C SER A 63 1.04 14.53 5.45
N MET A 64 1.89 13.50 5.47
CA MET A 64 2.39 12.84 6.68
C MET A 64 1.28 12.41 7.65
N GLN A 65 0.10 12.09 7.10
CA GLN A 65 -1.03 11.59 7.88
C GLN A 65 -0.93 10.08 8.00
N LYS A 66 -1.57 9.50 9.02
CA LYS A 66 -1.67 8.04 9.15
C LYS A 66 -2.24 7.43 7.85
N ALA A 67 -1.58 6.40 7.34
CA ALA A 67 -1.94 5.78 6.06
C ALA A 67 -3.10 4.78 6.17
N TRP A 68 -3.21 4.09 7.31
CA TRP A 68 -4.08 2.91 7.46
C TRP A 68 -5.05 2.96 8.64
N ARG A 69 -6.12 2.17 8.54
CA ARG A 69 -7.09 1.92 9.63
C ARG A 69 -7.59 0.48 9.55
N LYS A 70 -7.53 -0.26 10.67
CA LYS A 70 -7.90 -1.69 10.84
C LYS A 70 -6.97 -2.67 10.11
N LYS A 71 -6.74 -2.46 8.82
CA LYS A 71 -5.84 -3.24 7.97
C LYS A 71 -4.79 -2.32 7.38
N GLN A 72 -3.60 -2.84 7.13
CA GLN A 72 -2.50 -2.10 6.50
C GLN A 72 -1.79 -2.96 5.47
N VAL A 73 -1.21 -2.28 4.49
CA VAL A 73 -0.33 -2.90 3.50
C VAL A 73 1.11 -2.85 4.01
N CYS A 74 1.81 -3.98 3.95
CA CYS A 74 3.25 -4.06 4.08
C CYS A 74 3.87 -4.62 2.80
N TYR A 75 5.14 -4.32 2.57
CA TYR A 75 5.84 -4.67 1.35
C TYR A 75 7.25 -5.17 1.64
N LYS A 76 7.78 -6.03 0.77
CA LYS A 76 9.14 -6.54 0.86
C LYS A 76 9.96 -6.06 -0.33
N ILE A 77 11.11 -5.46 -0.04
CA ILE A 77 12.07 -5.03 -1.08
C ILE A 77 13.21 -6.06 -1.17
N ARG A 78 13.65 -6.33 -2.39
CA ARG A 78 14.80 -7.20 -2.69
C ARG A 78 15.68 -6.56 -3.75
N ASN A 79 16.99 -6.83 -3.72
CA ASN A 79 17.86 -6.54 -4.85
C ASN A 79 17.36 -7.33 -6.09
N LYS A 80 17.25 -6.64 -7.23
CA LYS A 80 16.71 -7.19 -8.48
C LYS A 80 17.47 -8.42 -8.99
N GLU A 81 18.77 -8.53 -8.71
CA GLU A 81 19.64 -9.63 -9.15
C GLU A 81 19.44 -10.88 -8.29
N LEU A 82 18.87 -10.72 -7.10
CA LEU A 82 18.64 -11.80 -6.12
C LEU A 82 17.17 -12.16 -5.96
N CYS A 83 16.32 -11.67 -6.87
CA CYS A 83 14.88 -11.78 -6.77
C CYS A 83 14.33 -12.68 -7.88
N SER A 84 13.43 -13.59 -7.53
CA SER A 84 12.78 -14.50 -8.49
C SER A 84 11.45 -13.97 -9.04
N LYS A 85 10.84 -12.99 -8.37
CA LYS A 85 9.57 -12.38 -8.74
C LYS A 85 9.55 -10.90 -8.39
N ALA A 86 8.80 -10.09 -9.12
CA ALA A 86 8.58 -8.69 -8.78
C ALA A 86 7.12 -8.32 -8.98
N VAL A 87 6.62 -7.42 -8.12
CA VAL A 87 5.31 -6.80 -8.30
C VAL A 87 5.41 -5.81 -9.46
N THR A 88 4.67 -6.08 -10.53
CA THR A 88 4.62 -5.19 -11.70
C THR A 88 3.45 -4.22 -11.63
N ASP A 89 2.31 -4.65 -11.10
CA ASP A 89 1.07 -3.87 -11.11
C ASP A 89 0.26 -4.17 -9.85
N ILE A 90 -0.47 -3.16 -9.37
CA ILE A 90 -1.34 -3.25 -8.20
C ILE A 90 -2.75 -2.88 -8.65
N ILE A 91 -3.68 -3.82 -8.48
CA ILE A 91 -5.09 -3.64 -8.86
C ILE A 91 -5.92 -3.61 -7.59
N ILE A 92 -6.77 -2.57 -7.46
CA ILE A 92 -7.72 -2.45 -6.36
C ILE A 92 -9.11 -2.85 -6.86
N CYS A 93 -9.65 -3.94 -6.30
CA CYS A 93 -11.01 -4.40 -6.56
C CYS A 93 -11.94 -4.01 -5.40
N SER A 94 -13.22 -3.81 -5.72
CA SER A 94 -14.27 -3.68 -4.73
C SER A 94 -14.43 -4.96 -3.91
N ARG A 95 -15.07 -4.83 -2.75
CA ARG A 95 -15.51 -5.98 -1.95
C ARG A 95 -16.78 -6.59 -2.51
#